data_AF-A0A0P9AXD8-F1
#
_entry.id   AF-A0A0P9AXD8-F1
#
_cell.length_a   1.000
_cell.length_b   1.000
_cell.length_c   1.000
_cell.angle_alpha   90.00
_cell.angle_beta   90.00
_cell.angle_gamma   90.00
#
_symmetry.space_group_name_H-M   'P 1'
#
loop_
_entity.id
_entity.type
_entity.pdbx_description
1 polymer ?
#
loop_
_entity_poly.entity_id
_entity_poly.type
_entity_poly.pdbx_seq_one_letter_code
_entity_poly.pdbx_strand_id
1 'polypeptide(L)'
;MVTTAIALHMKVAASFLPTAIKFHYNFNLRDIANIFTGVLYANNETCPNANQMIRLWIHECFRVYGDKLVDYTDINSFKKIVTDVVRKGIEGLSEDIIYAQPNIYCHFAKGLTDIKYMPVSGWDRLKSLLDEAQDRYNDYVGAINLVLFDDAMSHVCRISRILESSRGYALLIGIGGSGKQ
;
A
#
# COMPACT_ATOMS: atom_id res chain seq x y z
N MET A 1 12.29 -10.67 10.67
CA MET A 1 11.20 -9.70 10.39
C MET A 1 11.11 -8.59 11.42
N VAL A 2 10.85 -8.85 12.71
CA VAL A 2 10.69 -7.76 13.71
C VAL A 2 11.94 -6.86 13.83
N THR A 3 13.12 -7.47 13.97
CA THR A 3 14.40 -6.75 13.98
C THR A 3 14.63 -5.93 12.70
N THR A 4 14.32 -6.52 11.55
CA THR A 4 14.33 -5.88 10.23
C THR A 4 13.39 -4.67 10.17
N ALA A 5 12.19 -4.77 10.75
CA ALA A 5 11.20 -3.70 10.78
C ALA A 5 11.63 -2.54 11.66
N ILE A 6 12.23 -2.82 12.82
CA ILE A 6 12.81 -1.79 13.70
C ILE A 6 13.96 -1.08 12.97
N ALA A 7 14.85 -1.83 12.32
CA ALA A 7 15.96 -1.26 11.55
C ALA A 7 15.47 -0.38 10.40
N LEU A 8 14.41 -0.81 9.69
CA LEU A 8 13.78 -0.02 8.63
C LEU A 8 13.21 1.28 9.19
N HIS A 9 12.44 1.22 10.27
CA HIS A 9 11.84 2.40 10.89
C HIS A 9 12.89 3.44 11.29
N MET A 10 13.95 3.00 11.97
CA MET A 10 15.04 3.88 12.39
C MET A 10 15.70 4.57 11.20
N LYS A 11 15.93 3.85 10.09
CA LYS A 11 16.48 4.45 8.86
C LYS A 11 15.52 5.43 8.20
N VAL A 12 14.24 5.10 8.10
CA VAL A 12 13.21 5.98 7.52
C VAL A 12 13.11 7.28 8.32
N ALA A 13 12.99 7.18 9.64
CA ALA A 13 12.89 8.33 10.53
C ALA A 13 14.14 9.22 10.50
N ALA A 14 15.33 8.63 10.33
CA ALA A 14 16.57 9.39 10.21
C ALA A 14 16.78 10.02 8.81
N SER A 15 16.26 9.40 7.75
CA SER A 15 16.49 9.85 6.37
C SER A 15 15.48 10.89 5.92
N PHE A 16 14.24 10.82 6.40
CA PHE A 16 13.12 11.64 5.95
C PHE A 16 12.62 12.54 7.08
N LEU A 17 13.36 13.62 7.32
CA LEU A 17 13.05 14.58 8.38
C LEU A 17 11.98 15.59 7.91
N PRO A 18 11.10 16.03 8.83
CA PRO A 18 10.12 17.07 8.52
C PRO A 18 10.82 18.40 8.24
N THR A 19 10.37 19.10 7.21
CA THR A 19 10.80 20.47 6.87
C THR A 19 9.59 21.39 6.79
N ALA A 20 9.81 22.71 6.60
CA ALA A 20 8.70 23.65 6.39
C ALA A 20 7.80 23.26 5.19
N ILE A 21 8.38 22.66 4.15
CA ILE A 21 7.66 22.20 2.96
C ILE A 21 7.11 20.78 3.15
N LYS A 22 7.88 19.91 3.83
CA LYS A 22 7.56 18.49 4.04
C LYS A 22 7.17 18.20 5.49
N PHE A 23 6.31 19.03 6.07
CA PHE A 23 5.95 18.92 7.49
C PHE A 23 5.22 17.60 7.83
N HIS A 24 4.61 16.96 6.82
CA HIS A 24 3.92 15.68 6.94
C HIS A 24 4.87 14.48 6.99
N TYR A 25 6.18 14.67 6.83
CA TYR A 25 7.21 13.63 7.00
C TYR A 25 7.45 13.38 8.50
N ASN A 26 6.41 12.93 9.19
CA ASN A 26 6.45 12.56 10.59
C ASN A 26 6.32 11.04 10.70
N PHE A 27 7.41 10.40 11.14
CA PHE A 27 7.53 8.96 11.32
C PHE A 27 7.73 8.63 12.79
N ASN A 28 6.83 7.86 13.36
CA ASN A 28 6.84 7.47 14.77
C ASN A 28 6.44 5.99 14.95
N LEU A 29 6.44 5.51 16.20
CA LEU A 29 6.19 4.10 16.49
C LEU A 29 4.79 3.61 16.07
N ARG A 30 3.80 4.51 15.91
CA ARG A 30 2.48 4.15 15.37
C ARG A 30 2.58 3.66 13.93
N ASP A 31 3.54 4.16 13.15
CA ASP A 31 3.72 3.69 11.79
C ASP A 31 4.18 2.23 11.75
N ILE A 32 5.07 1.81 12.66
CA ILE A 32 5.43 0.39 12.79
C ILE A 32 4.20 -0.45 13.15
N ALA A 33 3.41 0.00 14.14
CA ALA A 33 2.19 -0.68 14.54
C ALA A 33 1.22 -0.83 13.35
N ASN A 34 1.01 0.24 12.57
CA ASN A 34 0.14 0.22 11.39
C ASN A 34 0.62 -0.74 10.30
N ILE A 35 1.95 -0.89 10.09
CA ILE A 35 2.50 -1.88 9.17
C ILE A 35 2.12 -3.29 9.62
N PHE A 36 2.32 -3.60 10.90
CA PHE A 36 1.93 -4.91 11.42
C PHE A 36 0.42 -5.13 11.43
N THR A 37 -0.38 -4.10 11.71
CA THR A 37 -1.84 -4.18 11.61
C THR A 37 -2.29 -4.59 10.21
N GLY A 38 -1.70 -4.03 9.15
CA GLY A 38 -2.07 -4.46 7.80
C GLY A 38 -1.53 -5.83 7.40
N VAL A 39 -0.37 -6.23 7.93
CA VAL A 39 0.09 -7.64 7.83
C VAL A 39 -0.89 -8.60 8.50
N LEU A 40 -1.56 -8.18 9.58
CA LEU A 40 -2.57 -9.00 10.28
C LEU A 40 -3.86 -9.21 9.49
N TYR A 41 -4.09 -8.49 8.38
CA TYR A 41 -5.18 -8.84 7.45
C TYR A 41 -4.89 -10.08 6.62
N ALA A 42 -3.64 -10.54 6.58
CA ALA A 42 -3.25 -11.73 5.85
C ALA A 42 -3.75 -13.00 6.53
N ASN A 43 -4.09 -13.98 5.69
CA ASN A 43 -4.34 -15.35 6.11
C ASN A 43 -3.41 -16.33 5.36
N ASN A 44 -3.61 -17.63 5.56
CA ASN A 44 -2.81 -18.67 4.90
C ASN A 44 -2.94 -18.67 3.37
N GLU A 45 -4.06 -18.18 2.82
CA GLU A 45 -4.25 -18.01 1.37
C GLU A 45 -3.48 -16.79 0.84
N THR A 46 -3.44 -15.69 1.61
CA THR A 46 -2.71 -14.46 1.25
C THR A 46 -1.20 -14.69 1.21
N CYS A 47 -0.67 -15.34 2.25
CA CYS A 47 0.76 -15.52 2.47
C CYS A 47 1.10 -16.99 2.79
N PRO A 48 1.07 -17.89 1.79
CA PRO A 48 1.30 -19.32 2.01
C PRO A 48 2.74 -19.68 2.37
N ASN A 49 3.69 -18.75 2.16
CA ASN A 49 5.10 -18.98 2.42
C ASN A 49 5.81 -17.69 2.88
N ALA A 50 7.05 -17.85 3.36
CA ALA A 50 7.87 -16.74 3.86
C ALA A 50 8.08 -15.64 2.82
N ASN A 51 8.30 -15.97 1.54
CA ASN A 51 8.48 -14.98 0.48
C ASN A 51 7.22 -14.11 0.31
N GLN A 52 6.03 -14.71 0.31
CA GLN A 52 4.77 -13.97 0.21
C GLN A 52 4.49 -13.13 1.45
N MET A 53 4.89 -13.60 2.63
CA MET A 53 4.81 -12.82 3.87
C MET A 53 5.70 -11.57 3.81
N ILE A 54 6.96 -11.71 3.37
CA ILE A 54 7.88 -10.57 3.23
C ILE A 54 7.43 -9.63 2.11
N ARG A 55 6.93 -10.16 1.01
CA ARG A 55 6.36 -9.37 -0.09
C ARG A 55 5.20 -8.49 0.39
N LEU A 56 4.30 -9.05 1.20
CA LEU A 56 3.22 -8.29 1.82
C LEU A 56 3.74 -7.26 2.81
N TRP A 57 4.69 -7.63 3.67
CA TRP A 57 5.28 -6.69 4.62
C TRP A 57 5.92 -5.49 3.91
N ILE A 58 6.59 -5.71 2.77
CA ILE A 58 7.11 -4.64 1.92
C ILE A 58 5.97 -3.78 1.37
N HIS A 59 4.89 -4.37 0.87
CA HIS A 59 3.72 -3.61 0.41
C HIS A 59 3.21 -2.67 1.52
N GLU A 60 3.07 -3.19 2.74
CA GLU A 60 2.60 -2.42 3.89
C GLU A 60 3.57 -1.30 4.29
N CYS A 61 4.88 -1.52 4.16
CA CYS A 61 5.88 -0.47 4.31
C CYS A 61 5.70 0.66 3.28
N PHE A 62 5.39 0.34 2.02
CA PHE A 62 5.05 1.36 1.02
C PHE A 62 3.74 2.09 1.33
N ARG A 63 2.72 1.39 1.84
CA ARG A 63 1.43 2.01 2.19
C ARG A 63 1.48 2.90 3.43
N VAL A 64 2.43 2.67 4.34
CA VAL A 64 2.58 3.48 5.57
C VAL A 64 3.63 4.57 5.42
N TYR A 65 4.80 4.25 4.85
CA TYR A 65 5.89 5.20 4.68
C TYR A 65 5.88 5.84 3.30
N GLY A 66 5.89 5.03 2.24
CA GLY A 66 6.00 5.50 0.86
C GLY A 66 4.88 6.45 0.46
N ASP A 67 3.66 6.18 0.92
CA ASP A 67 2.45 6.97 0.69
C ASP A 67 2.48 8.39 1.33
N LYS A 68 3.46 8.67 2.20
CA LYS A 68 3.73 10.02 2.74
C LYS A 68 4.78 10.79 1.93
N LEU A 69 5.55 10.12 1.07
CA LEU A 69 6.62 10.73 0.29
C LEU A 69 6.05 11.34 -0.99
N VAL A 70 6.46 12.57 -1.30
CA VAL A 70 5.95 13.33 -2.44
C VAL A 70 6.94 13.41 -3.60
N ASP A 71 8.24 13.44 -3.29
CA ASP A 71 9.27 13.62 -4.30
C ASP A 71 9.77 12.29 -4.85
N TYR A 72 9.96 12.22 -6.17
CA TYR A 72 10.54 11.04 -6.82
C TYR A 72 11.91 10.66 -6.26
N THR A 73 12.71 11.64 -5.85
CA THR A 73 14.02 11.42 -5.20
C THR A 73 13.87 10.69 -3.87
N ASP A 74 12.92 11.11 -3.02
CA ASP A 74 12.63 10.48 -1.74
C ASP A 74 12.04 9.09 -1.93
N ILE A 75 11.10 8.94 -2.85
CA ILE A 75 10.48 7.65 -3.19
C ILE A 75 11.54 6.65 -3.66
N ASN A 76 12.47 7.06 -4.53
CA ASN A 76 13.55 6.19 -4.99
C ASN A 76 14.56 5.88 -3.88
N SER A 77 14.83 6.84 -3.00
CA SER A 77 15.69 6.61 -1.83
C SER A 77 15.04 5.63 -0.85
N PHE A 78 13.74 5.74 -0.63
CA PHE A 78 12.97 4.81 0.20
C PHE A 78 12.96 3.40 -0.38
N LYS A 79 12.75 3.24 -1.70
CA LYS A 79 12.86 1.95 -2.39
C LYS A 79 14.21 1.28 -2.13
N LYS A 80 15.30 2.03 -2.21
CA LYS A 80 16.65 1.54 -1.91
C LYS A 80 16.81 1.14 -0.44
N ILE A 81 16.37 2.00 0.49
CA ILE A 81 16.43 1.72 1.93
C ILE A 81 15.70 0.41 2.27
N VAL A 82 14.48 0.22 1.76
CA VAL A 82 13.70 -1.00 1.99
C VAL A 82 14.45 -2.22 1.46
N THR A 83 14.96 -2.15 0.23
CA THR A 83 15.70 -3.24 -0.40
C THR A 83 16.93 -3.63 0.40
N ASP A 84 17.74 -2.65 0.81
CA ASP A 84 18.97 -2.88 1.57
C ASP A 84 18.69 -3.45 2.97
N VAL A 85 17.63 -3.00 3.62
CA VAL A 85 17.26 -3.49 4.96
C VAL A 85 16.71 -4.91 4.91
N VAL A 86 15.88 -5.23 3.91
CA VAL A 86 15.37 -6.59 3.69
C VAL A 86 16.53 -7.55 3.42
N ARG A 87 17.40 -7.23 2.46
CA ARG A 87 18.57 -8.06 2.10
C ARG A 87 19.51 -8.34 3.27
N LYS A 88 19.72 -7.36 4.14
CA LYS A 88 20.59 -7.51 5.33
C LYS A 88 19.90 -8.22 6.49
N GLY A 89 18.59 -8.09 6.60
CA GLY A 89 17.85 -8.51 7.79
C GLY A 89 17.17 -9.88 7.66
N ILE A 90 17.05 -10.43 6.46
CA ILE A 90 16.33 -11.68 6.20
C ILE A 90 17.06 -12.48 5.11
N GLU A 91 17.53 -13.67 5.47
CA GLU A 91 18.26 -14.58 4.59
C GLU A 91 17.32 -15.59 3.92
N GLY A 92 17.78 -16.24 2.84
CA GLY A 92 17.05 -17.34 2.19
C GLY A 92 15.81 -16.93 1.40
N LEU A 93 15.71 -15.65 1.02
CA LEU A 93 14.59 -15.09 0.28
C LEU A 93 14.82 -15.13 -1.23
N SER A 94 13.73 -15.29 -1.99
CA SER A 94 13.73 -15.19 -3.45
C SER A 94 13.37 -13.75 -3.87
N GLU A 95 14.38 -13.02 -4.36
CA GLU A 95 14.23 -11.62 -4.76
C GLU A 95 13.25 -11.46 -5.95
N ASP A 96 13.20 -12.44 -6.84
CA ASP A 96 12.28 -12.48 -7.98
C ASP A 96 10.81 -12.49 -7.54
N ILE A 97 10.47 -13.22 -6.47
CA ILE A 97 9.10 -13.23 -5.93
C ILE A 97 8.80 -11.94 -5.17
N ILE A 98 9.72 -11.50 -4.31
CA ILE A 98 9.48 -10.42 -3.36
C ILE A 98 9.40 -9.05 -4.03
N TYR A 99 10.21 -8.84 -5.08
CA TYR A 99 10.27 -7.57 -5.80
C TYR A 99 9.48 -7.57 -7.12
N ALA A 100 8.82 -8.68 -7.47
CA ALA A 100 7.91 -8.76 -8.62
C ALA A 100 6.89 -7.62 -8.63
N GLN A 101 6.78 -6.93 -9.76
CA GLN A 101 5.81 -5.85 -9.98
C GLN A 101 4.64 -6.34 -10.85
N PRO A 102 3.43 -5.80 -10.64
CA PRO A 102 3.09 -4.80 -9.62
C PRO A 102 2.90 -5.40 -8.22
N ASN A 103 3.21 -4.61 -7.17
CA ASN A 103 2.97 -5.01 -5.78
C ASN A 103 1.70 -4.37 -5.20
N ILE A 104 0.55 -4.93 -5.59
CA ILE A 104 -0.78 -4.43 -5.24
C ILE A 104 -1.50 -5.46 -4.36
N TYR A 105 -2.02 -5.00 -3.23
CA TYR A 105 -2.95 -5.73 -2.38
C TYR A 105 -4.19 -4.87 -2.15
N CYS A 106 -5.36 -5.48 -2.14
CA CYS A 106 -6.61 -4.84 -1.76
C CYS A 106 -7.59 -5.85 -1.17
N HIS A 107 -8.63 -5.35 -0.51
CA HIS A 107 -9.64 -6.19 0.13
C HIS A 107 -10.68 -6.78 -0.83
N PHE A 108 -10.67 -6.38 -2.10
CA PHE A 108 -11.63 -6.80 -3.11
C PHE A 108 -10.98 -7.56 -4.27
N ALA A 109 -9.73 -8.02 -4.10
CA ALA A 109 -8.98 -8.69 -5.16
C ALA A 109 -9.62 -10.01 -5.64
N LYS A 110 -10.45 -10.64 -4.80
CA LYS A 110 -11.23 -11.86 -5.13
C LYS A 110 -12.67 -11.57 -5.57
N GLY A 111 -13.07 -10.31 -5.63
CA GLY A 111 -14.43 -9.87 -5.95
C GLY A 111 -14.94 -8.86 -4.94
N LEU A 112 -16.09 -8.25 -5.26
CA LEU A 112 -16.68 -7.14 -4.50
C LEU A 112 -17.59 -7.60 -3.33
N THR A 113 -17.84 -8.91 -3.20
CA THR A 113 -18.77 -9.46 -2.22
C THR A 113 -18.08 -10.03 -0.98
N ASP A 114 -16.87 -10.57 -1.14
CA ASP A 114 -16.11 -11.22 -0.07
C ASP A 114 -14.84 -10.41 0.18
N ILE A 115 -14.87 -9.64 1.27
CA ILE A 115 -13.79 -8.72 1.65
C ILE A 115 -12.61 -9.54 2.16
N LYS A 116 -11.63 -9.74 1.29
CA LYS A 116 -10.40 -10.49 1.55
C LYS A 116 -9.18 -9.74 1.06
N TYR A 117 -8.27 -9.50 1.98
CA TYR A 117 -7.01 -8.83 1.68
C TYR A 117 -6.06 -9.77 0.95
N MET A 118 -5.92 -9.56 -0.37
CA MET A 118 -5.24 -10.49 -1.27
C MET A 118 -4.44 -9.73 -2.34
N PRO A 119 -3.36 -10.34 -2.87
CA PRO A 119 -2.60 -9.75 -3.97
C PRO A 119 -3.43 -9.73 -5.26
N VAL A 120 -3.24 -8.70 -6.07
CA VAL A 120 -3.83 -8.59 -7.41
C VAL A 120 -2.78 -8.99 -8.45
N SER A 121 -3.18 -9.77 -9.46
CA SER A 121 -2.27 -10.30 -10.49
C SER A 121 -1.70 -9.25 -11.44
N GLY A 122 -2.32 -8.07 -11.54
CA GLY A 122 -1.89 -7.00 -12.44
C GLY A 122 -2.90 -5.86 -12.53
N TRP A 123 -2.52 -4.80 -13.24
CA TRP A 123 -3.37 -3.63 -13.45
C TRP A 123 -4.65 -3.94 -14.21
N ASP A 124 -4.60 -4.80 -15.23
CA ASP A 124 -5.79 -5.17 -16.00
C ASP A 124 -6.86 -5.83 -15.12
N ARG A 125 -6.43 -6.72 -14.22
CA ARG A 125 -7.34 -7.37 -13.27
C ARG A 125 -7.93 -6.37 -12.28
N LEU A 126 -7.11 -5.45 -11.77
CA LEU A 126 -7.58 -4.40 -10.88
C LEU A 126 -8.60 -3.50 -11.59
N LYS A 127 -8.32 -3.13 -12.83
CA LYS A 127 -9.19 -2.31 -13.65
C LYS A 127 -10.55 -2.96 -13.85
N SER A 128 -10.59 -4.22 -14.27
CA SER A 128 -11.88 -4.93 -14.43
C SER A 128 -12.70 -5.00 -13.14
N LEU A 129 -12.05 -5.17 -11.98
CA LEU A 129 -12.74 -5.18 -10.69
C LEU A 129 -13.32 -3.80 -10.32
N LEU A 130 -12.60 -2.73 -10.65
CA LEU A 130 -13.02 -1.36 -10.35
C LEU A 130 -14.07 -0.85 -11.35
N ASP A 131 -13.97 -1.23 -12.63
CA ASP A 131 -15.00 -0.99 -13.65
C ASP A 131 -16.32 -1.67 -13.20
N GLU A 132 -16.26 -2.93 -12.76
CA GLU A 132 -17.43 -3.64 -12.20
C GLU A 132 -17.99 -2.92 -10.96
N ALA A 133 -17.12 -2.39 -10.09
CA ALA A 133 -17.55 -1.63 -8.91
C ALA A 133 -18.24 -0.31 -9.29
N GLN A 134 -17.73 0.36 -10.32
CA GLN A 134 -18.29 1.60 -10.84
C GLN A 134 -19.64 1.37 -11.52
N ASP A 135 -19.79 0.30 -12.30
CA ASP A 135 -21.07 -0.07 -12.91
C ASP A 135 -22.14 -0.32 -11.84
N ARG A 136 -21.79 -1.10 -10.80
CA ARG A 136 -22.68 -1.32 -9.65
C ARG A 136 -23.05 0.00 -8.97
N TYR A 137 -22.08 0.89 -8.75
CA TYR A 137 -22.37 2.20 -8.17
C TYR A 137 -23.33 3.02 -9.04
N ASN A 138 -23.11 3.03 -10.34
CA ASN A 138 -23.93 3.76 -11.32
C ASN A 138 -25.38 3.28 -11.35
N ASP A 139 -25.60 1.97 -11.18
CA ASP A 139 -26.94 1.38 -11.10
C ASP A 139 -27.73 1.87 -9.87
N TYR A 140 -27.06 2.14 -8.73
CA TYR A 140 -27.72 2.52 -7.48
C TYR A 140 -27.82 4.03 -7.25
N VAL A 141 -26.78 4.80 -7.61
CA VAL A 141 -26.62 6.20 -7.18
C VAL A 141 -26.70 7.19 -8.34
N GLY A 142 -26.44 6.73 -9.57
CA GLY A 142 -26.43 7.54 -10.79
C GLY A 142 -25.04 7.60 -11.44
N ALA A 143 -25.04 7.93 -12.74
CA ALA A 143 -23.85 7.79 -13.58
C ALA A 143 -22.69 8.71 -13.18
N ILE A 144 -21.60 8.09 -12.73
CA ILE A 144 -20.27 8.67 -12.65
C ILE A 144 -19.37 7.90 -13.63
N ASN A 145 -18.83 8.62 -14.62
CA ASN A 145 -17.90 8.07 -15.61
C ASN A 145 -16.46 8.46 -15.23
N LEU A 146 -15.91 7.80 -14.21
CA LEU A 146 -14.50 7.91 -13.87
C LEU A 146 -13.66 7.17 -14.91
N VAL A 147 -12.54 7.76 -15.28
CA VAL A 147 -11.52 7.09 -16.10
C VAL A 147 -10.44 6.56 -15.16
N LEU A 148 -10.30 5.24 -15.10
CA LEU A 148 -9.40 4.55 -14.18
C LEU A 148 -8.02 4.32 -14.82
N PHE A 149 -7.09 5.24 -14.53
CA PHE A 149 -5.64 5.06 -14.77
C PHE A 149 -4.97 4.41 -13.55
N ASP A 150 -3.75 3.91 -13.71
CA ASP A 150 -2.98 3.21 -12.65
C ASP A 150 -2.90 3.99 -11.33
N ASP A 151 -2.71 5.32 -11.40
CA ASP A 151 -2.68 6.17 -10.22
C ASP A 151 -4.05 6.26 -9.52
N ALA A 152 -5.14 6.39 -10.30
CA ALA A 152 -6.50 6.43 -9.76
C ALA A 152 -6.84 5.09 -9.07
N MET A 153 -6.51 3.97 -9.71
CA MET A 153 -6.72 2.64 -9.14
C MET A 153 -5.88 2.43 -7.86
N SER A 154 -4.64 2.91 -7.85
CA SER A 154 -3.79 2.91 -6.65
C SER A 154 -4.41 3.68 -5.49
N HIS A 155 -4.99 4.84 -5.77
CA HIS A 155 -5.68 5.65 -4.78
C HIS A 155 -6.90 4.92 -4.21
N VAL A 156 -7.70 4.24 -5.05
CA VAL A 156 -8.83 3.44 -4.58
C VAL A 156 -8.35 2.32 -3.65
N CYS A 157 -7.29 1.59 -4.01
CA CYS A 157 -6.71 0.56 -3.13
C CYS A 157 -6.23 1.15 -1.80
N ARG A 158 -5.58 2.31 -1.82
CA ARG A 158 -5.11 3.01 -0.61
C ARG A 158 -6.29 3.42 0.29
N ILE A 159 -7.33 3.99 -0.29
CA ILE A 159 -8.53 4.43 0.45
C ILE A 159 -9.24 3.22 1.06
N SER A 160 -9.48 2.17 0.27
CA SER A 160 -10.08 0.92 0.74
C SER A 160 -9.30 0.34 1.92
N ARG A 161 -7.97 0.22 1.83
CA ARG A 161 -7.12 -0.24 2.95
C ARG A 161 -7.29 0.60 4.22
N ILE A 162 -7.39 1.92 4.09
CA ILE A 162 -7.57 2.81 5.25
C ILE A 162 -8.96 2.61 5.87
N LEU A 163 -10.01 2.51 5.05
CA LEU A 163 -11.39 2.35 5.53
C LEU A 163 -11.65 1.02 6.22
N GLU A 164 -10.97 -0.05 5.79
CA GLU A 164 -11.04 -1.37 6.44
C GLU A 164 -10.28 -1.41 7.78
N SER A 165 -9.46 -0.40 8.07
CA SER A 165 -8.75 -0.32 9.34
C SER A 165 -9.65 0.16 10.47
N SER A 166 -9.56 -0.49 11.64
CA SER A 166 -10.31 -0.07 12.82
C SER A 166 -9.98 1.38 13.16
N ARG A 167 -10.98 2.27 13.12
CA ARG A 167 -10.82 3.73 13.31
C ARG A 167 -9.89 4.38 12.26
N GLY A 168 -9.93 3.87 11.03
CA GLY A 168 -9.23 4.44 9.90
C GLY A 168 -9.89 5.73 9.41
N TYR A 169 -9.09 6.77 9.23
CA TYR A 169 -9.51 8.04 8.63
C TYR A 169 -8.47 8.44 7.59
N ALA A 170 -8.94 8.87 6.42
CA ALA A 170 -8.09 9.34 5.33
C ALA A 170 -8.27 10.86 5.15
N LEU A 171 -7.16 11.60 5.13
CA LEU A 171 -7.14 12.98 4.66
C LEU A 171 -6.68 13.00 3.20
N LEU A 172 -7.58 13.33 2.28
CA LEU A 172 -7.31 13.39 0.85
C LEU A 172 -6.87 14.81 0.47
N ILE A 173 -5.61 14.97 0.09
CA ILE A 173 -5.03 16.25 -0.33
C ILE A 173 -4.73 16.17 -1.82
N GLY A 174 -5.22 17.15 -2.60
CA GLY A 174 -4.95 17.22 -4.03
C GLY A 174 -5.67 18.39 -4.70
N ILE A 175 -5.27 18.73 -5.92
CA ILE A 175 -5.90 19.80 -6.72
C ILE A 175 -7.37 19.50 -7.06
N GLY A 176 -8.19 20.53 -7.30
CA GLY A 176 -9.58 20.34 -7.73
C GLY A 176 -9.69 19.49 -8.99
N GLY A 177 -10.73 18.66 -9.10
CA GLY A 177 -10.95 17.77 -10.26
C GLY A 177 -10.21 16.43 -10.25
N SER A 178 -9.39 16.16 -9.22
CA SER A 178 -8.63 14.90 -9.09
C SER A 178 -9.44 13.67 -8.63
N GLY A 179 -10.78 13.71 -8.73
CA GLY A 179 -11.65 12.59 -8.28
C GLY A 179 -11.67 12.34 -6.76
N LYS A 180 -11.54 13.39 -5.93
CA LYS A 180 -11.60 13.28 -4.45
C LYS A 180 -13.02 13.18 -3.88
N GLN A 181 -14.04 13.59 -4.65
CA GLN A 181 -15.44 13.62 -4.23
C GLN A 181 -16.13 12.32 -4.61
#